data_AF-A0A8T7ISA0-F1
#
_entry.id   AF-A0A8T7ISA0-F1
#
_cell.length_a   1.000
_cell.length_b   1.000
_cell.length_c   1.000
_cell.angle_alpha   90.00
_cell.angle_beta   90.00
_cell.angle_gamma   90.00
#
_symmetry.space_group_name_H-M   'P 1'
#
loop_
_entity.id
_entity.type
_entity.pdbx_description
1 polymer ?
#
loop_
_entity_poly.entity_id
_entity_poly.type
_entity_poly.pdbx_seq_one_letter_code
_entity_poly.pdbx_strand_id
1 'polypeptide(L)'
;MTEYYEDDEDWISKSEVKRQMHALQTLGESLTNLNAQQLKTIPASDAMLEAVGEYHRLKHREAKRRMLQRIGKLMREEDADAIQNAVDLLTPGTDAHLRVEKQLESWRARLIEHGDHAINQLLNEYPNAERQTLRQLVRNAQRAAQKTEANPQTTSEAKKLFKWLRENLR
;
A
#
# COMPACT_ATOMS: atom_id res chain seq x y z
N MET A 1 -20.64 -53.26 1.72
CA MET A 1 -20.70 -51.92 2.31
C MET A 1 -19.30 -51.60 2.77
N THR A 2 -18.57 -50.85 1.95
CA THR A 2 -17.24 -50.33 2.23
C THR A 2 -17.25 -48.95 1.61
N GLU A 3 -17.54 -47.96 2.45
CA GLU A 3 -17.37 -46.55 2.13
C GLU A 3 -15.91 -46.32 1.75
N TYR A 4 -15.70 -45.81 0.53
CA TYR A 4 -14.43 -45.23 0.14
C TYR A 4 -14.38 -43.83 0.77
N TYR A 5 -13.41 -43.61 1.66
CA TYR A 5 -13.09 -42.28 2.16
C TYR A 5 -12.38 -41.51 1.04
N GLU A 6 -13.03 -40.45 0.55
CA GLU A 6 -12.38 -39.36 -0.18
C GLU A 6 -11.42 -38.66 0.79
N ASP A 7 -10.12 -38.91 0.67
CA ASP A 7 -9.08 -38.23 1.48
C ASP A 7 -7.89 -37.86 0.60
N ASP A 8 -8.18 -37.19 -0.53
CA ASP A 8 -7.19 -36.65 -1.48
C ASP A 8 -7.41 -35.13 -1.71
N GLU A 9 -7.87 -34.39 -0.70
CA GLU A 9 -7.76 -32.92 -0.68
C GLU A 9 -6.53 -32.52 0.16
N ASP A 10 -5.54 -31.92 -0.51
CA ASP A 10 -4.38 -31.20 0.08
C ASP A 10 -3.10 -31.97 0.46
N TRP A 11 -2.61 -32.90 -0.36
CA TRP A 11 -1.18 -33.23 -0.32
C TRP A 11 -0.34 -32.14 -1.01
N ILE A 12 -0.01 -31.07 -0.27
CA ILE A 12 0.95 -30.06 -0.73
C ILE A 12 2.33 -30.70 -0.85
N SER A 13 2.98 -30.57 -2.01
CA SER A 13 4.29 -31.17 -2.23
C SER A 13 5.35 -30.57 -1.30
N LYS A 14 6.34 -31.36 -0.87
CA LYS A 14 7.48 -30.87 -0.05
C LYS A 14 8.18 -29.64 -0.68
N SER A 15 8.17 -29.57 -2.01
CA SER A 15 8.70 -28.45 -2.79
C SER A 15 7.86 -27.19 -2.65
N GLU A 16 6.53 -27.30 -2.61
CA GLU A 16 5.62 -26.17 -2.41
C GLU A 16 5.71 -25.60 -1.01
N VAL A 17 5.72 -26.47 0.01
CA VAL A 17 5.93 -26.04 1.40
C VAL A 17 7.23 -25.24 1.51
N LYS A 18 8.32 -25.73 0.89
CA LYS A 18 9.59 -25.00 0.87
C LYS A 18 9.48 -23.64 0.17
N ARG A 19 8.77 -23.55 -0.96
CA ARG A 19 8.54 -22.28 -1.67
C ARG A 19 7.74 -21.30 -0.82
N GLN A 20 6.67 -21.74 -0.18
CA GLN A 20 5.85 -20.91 0.71
C GLN A 20 6.69 -20.38 1.88
N MET A 21 7.50 -21.24 2.51
CA MET A 21 8.38 -20.80 3.60
C MET A 21 9.41 -19.75 3.15
N HIS A 22 9.97 -19.90 1.94
CA HIS A 22 10.86 -18.88 1.38
C HIS A 22 10.11 -17.58 1.06
N ALA A 23 8.89 -17.66 0.50
CA ALA A 23 8.07 -16.49 0.22
C ALA A 23 7.77 -15.69 1.50
N LEU A 24 7.38 -16.36 2.60
CA LEU A 24 7.17 -15.72 3.89
C LEU A 24 8.43 -15.03 4.42
N GLN A 25 9.59 -15.67 4.27
CA GLN A 25 10.86 -15.07 4.69
C GLN A 25 11.19 -13.82 3.86
N THR A 26 11.01 -13.89 2.53
CA THR A 26 11.23 -12.75 1.63
C THR A 26 10.25 -11.61 1.92
N LEU A 27 8.98 -11.91 2.18
CA LEU A 27 7.99 -10.91 2.58
C LEU A 27 8.39 -10.24 3.90
N GLY A 28 8.78 -11.02 4.91
CA GLY A 28 9.29 -10.48 6.18
C GLY A 28 10.54 -9.60 6.01
N GLU A 29 11.47 -9.99 5.13
CA GLU A 29 12.63 -9.16 4.79
C GLU A 29 12.22 -7.84 4.13
N SER A 30 11.21 -7.85 3.27
CA SER A 30 10.71 -6.64 2.59
C SER A 30 10.20 -5.58 3.56
N LEU A 31 9.63 -5.99 4.71
CA LEU A 31 9.20 -5.07 5.77
C LEU A 31 10.35 -4.22 6.30
N THR A 32 11.58 -4.75 6.28
CA THR A 32 12.78 -4.02 6.74
C THR A 32 13.25 -2.93 5.77
N ASN A 33 12.65 -2.84 4.58
CA ASN A 33 12.89 -1.76 3.63
C ASN A 33 11.90 -0.60 3.78
N LEU A 34 10.84 -0.78 4.58
CA LEU A 34 9.83 0.24 4.83
C LEU A 34 10.32 1.27 5.85
N ASN A 35 9.88 2.52 5.71
CA ASN A 35 10.14 3.54 6.72
C ASN A 35 9.15 3.43 7.90
N ALA A 36 9.43 4.15 8.99
CA ALA A 36 8.61 4.10 10.20
C ALA A 36 7.15 4.52 9.99
N GLN A 37 6.85 5.39 9.02
CA GLN A 37 5.47 5.80 8.72
C GLN A 37 4.73 4.74 7.91
N GLN A 38 5.43 4.07 7.00
CA GLN A 38 4.91 2.94 6.21
C GLN A 38 4.65 1.71 7.10
N LEU A 39 5.54 1.41 8.04
CA LEU A 39 5.35 0.27 8.95
C LEU A 39 4.09 0.38 9.80
N LYS A 40 3.68 1.61 10.17
CA LYS A 40 2.42 1.84 10.92
C LYS A 40 1.16 1.48 10.15
N THR A 41 1.23 1.40 8.82
CA THR A 41 0.08 1.04 7.99
C THR A 41 0.06 -0.45 7.65
N ILE A 42 1.08 -1.22 8.06
CA ILE A 42 1.11 -2.67 7.85
C ILE A 42 0.24 -3.34 8.92
N PRO A 43 -0.71 -4.20 8.52
CA PRO A 43 -1.56 -4.95 9.45
C PRO A 43 -0.77 -6.15 10.00
N ALA A 44 0.22 -5.90 10.85
CA ALA A 44 1.04 -6.91 11.50
C ALA A 44 0.95 -6.81 13.02
N SER A 45 1.27 -7.89 13.73
CA SER A 45 1.31 -7.89 15.19
C SER A 45 2.35 -6.90 15.75
N ASP A 46 2.15 -6.47 17.00
CA ASP A 46 3.13 -5.64 17.73
C ASP A 46 4.50 -6.31 17.79
N ALA A 47 4.55 -7.64 17.96
CA ALA A 47 5.79 -8.41 18.00
C ALA A 47 6.56 -8.34 16.66
N MET A 48 5.85 -8.34 15.54
CA MET A 48 6.45 -8.16 14.21
C MET A 48 7.01 -6.74 14.06
N LEU A 49 6.22 -5.72 14.40
CA LEU A 49 6.64 -4.32 14.30
C LEU A 49 7.84 -4.02 15.19
N GLU A 50 7.87 -4.58 16.41
CA GLU A 50 9.01 -4.51 17.31
C GLU A 50 10.26 -5.17 16.73
N ALA A 51 10.13 -6.38 16.17
CA ALA A 51 11.26 -7.10 15.58
C ALA A 51 11.87 -6.33 14.38
N VAL A 52 11.04 -5.75 13.52
CA VAL A 52 11.49 -4.88 12.43
C VAL A 52 12.14 -3.60 12.99
N GLY A 53 11.56 -2.99 14.01
CA GLY A 53 12.14 -1.84 14.70
C GLY A 53 13.52 -2.13 15.29
N GLU A 54 13.69 -3.30 15.93
CA GLU A 54 14.97 -3.78 16.43
C GLU A 54 15.97 -3.99 15.30
N TYR A 55 15.55 -4.61 14.18
CA TYR A 55 16.41 -4.82 13.01
C TYR A 55 17.08 -3.52 12.54
N HIS A 56 16.35 -2.41 12.50
CA HIS A 56 16.89 -1.10 12.12
C HIS A 56 17.91 -0.54 13.13
N ARG A 57 17.79 -0.88 14.42
CA ARG A 57 18.73 -0.45 15.48
C ARG A 57 20.04 -1.24 15.47
N LEU A 58 20.01 -2.49 14.99
CA LEU A 58 21.18 -3.37 14.96
C LEU A 58 22.27 -2.85 14.02
N LYS A 59 23.52 -2.81 14.49
CA LYS A 59 24.68 -2.36 13.71
C LYS A 59 25.44 -3.51 13.04
N HIS A 60 25.49 -4.68 13.67
CA HIS A 60 26.29 -5.82 13.21
C HIS A 60 25.51 -6.72 12.23
N ARG A 61 26.17 -7.11 11.13
CA ARG A 61 25.58 -7.95 10.07
C ARG A 61 25.03 -9.26 10.61
N GLU A 62 25.78 -9.90 11.51
CA GLU A 62 25.37 -11.18 12.09
C GLU A 62 24.15 -11.05 13.02
N ALA A 63 24.05 -9.94 13.77
CA ALA A 63 22.85 -9.65 14.56
C ALA A 63 21.64 -9.40 13.66
N LYS A 64 21.82 -8.61 12.57
CA LYS A 64 20.77 -8.39 11.55
C LYS A 64 20.32 -9.71 10.91
N ARG A 65 21.24 -10.59 10.53
CA ARG A 65 20.95 -11.90 9.97
C ARG A 65 20.08 -12.73 10.91
N ARG A 66 20.42 -12.78 12.20
CA ARG A 66 19.60 -13.48 13.21
C ARG A 66 18.23 -12.85 13.39
N MET A 67 18.14 -11.52 13.35
CA MET A 67 16.86 -10.83 13.44
C MET A 67 15.96 -11.14 12.23
N LEU A 68 16.52 -11.22 11.01
CA LEU A 68 15.78 -11.68 9.83
C LEU A 68 15.23 -13.11 9.99
N GLN A 69 15.97 -14.01 10.65
CA GLN A 69 15.46 -15.36 10.95
C GLN A 69 14.29 -15.31 11.93
N ARG A 70 14.35 -14.43 12.95
CA ARG A 70 13.22 -14.21 13.87
C ARG A 70 12.01 -13.64 13.13
N ILE A 71 12.20 -12.63 12.29
CA ILE A 71 11.13 -12.04 11.46
C ILE A 71 10.51 -13.12 10.56
N GLY A 72 11.31 -13.92 9.88
CA GLY A 72 10.80 -15.02 9.04
C GLY A 72 10.06 -16.11 9.83
N LYS A 73 10.37 -16.30 11.11
CA LYS A 73 9.57 -17.17 12.00
C LYS A 73 8.23 -16.53 12.34
N LEU A 74 8.23 -15.24 12.72
CA LEU A 74 7.02 -14.50 13.07
C LEU A 74 6.03 -14.43 11.90
N MET A 75 6.51 -14.29 10.65
CA MET A 75 5.66 -14.26 9.45
C MET A 75 4.76 -15.50 9.29
N ARG A 76 5.05 -16.62 9.96
CA ARG A 76 4.20 -17.83 9.93
C ARG A 76 2.97 -17.73 10.82
N GLU A 77 2.98 -16.78 11.76
CA GLU A 77 1.90 -16.52 12.71
C GLU A 77 1.05 -15.31 12.29
N GLU A 78 1.47 -14.60 11.24
CA GLU A 78 0.78 -13.43 10.69
C GLU A 78 -0.17 -13.79 9.54
N ASP A 79 -1.08 -12.87 9.22
CA ASP A 79 -1.81 -12.88 7.96
C ASP A 79 -0.90 -12.41 6.81
N ALA A 80 -0.23 -13.37 6.18
CA ALA A 80 0.73 -13.10 5.11
C ALA A 80 0.08 -12.41 3.90
N ASP A 81 -1.17 -12.72 3.57
CA ASP A 81 -1.86 -12.12 2.44
C ASP A 81 -2.20 -10.66 2.72
N ALA A 82 -2.68 -10.34 3.93
CA ALA A 82 -2.93 -8.96 4.34
C ALA A 82 -1.63 -8.13 4.33
N ILE A 83 -0.53 -8.70 4.82
CA ILE A 83 0.78 -8.03 4.81
C ILE A 83 1.28 -7.84 3.37
N GLN A 84 1.20 -8.86 2.51
CA GLN A 84 1.63 -8.77 1.12
C GLN A 84 0.87 -7.68 0.38
N ASN A 85 -0.46 -7.63 0.53
CA ASN A 85 -1.30 -6.59 -0.09
C ASN A 85 -0.90 -5.18 0.39
N ALA A 86 -0.64 -5.02 1.69
CA ALA A 86 -0.20 -3.74 2.24
C ALA A 86 1.19 -3.33 1.71
N VAL A 87 2.13 -4.28 1.63
CA VAL A 87 3.46 -4.05 1.05
C VAL A 87 3.37 -3.68 -0.42
N ASP A 88 2.53 -4.36 -1.19
CA ASP A 88 2.37 -4.10 -2.62
C ASP A 88 1.84 -2.68 -2.85
N LEU A 89 0.84 -2.23 -2.09
CA LEU A 89 0.33 -0.85 -2.18
C LEU A 89 1.39 0.22 -1.91
N LEU A 90 2.38 -0.10 -1.07
CA LEU A 90 3.46 0.81 -0.69
C LEU A 90 4.67 0.75 -1.61
N THR A 91 4.79 -0.31 -2.41
CA THR A 91 5.98 -0.59 -3.23
C THR A 91 5.80 -0.04 -4.64
N PRO A 92 6.58 0.96 -5.07
CA PRO A 92 6.47 1.50 -6.42
C PRO A 92 6.73 0.44 -7.48
N GLY A 93 5.87 0.40 -8.51
CA GLY A 93 5.99 -0.51 -9.65
C GLY A 93 5.23 -1.83 -9.51
N THR A 94 4.62 -2.13 -8.36
CA THR A 94 3.66 -3.23 -8.26
C THR A 94 2.35 -2.86 -8.95
N ASP A 95 1.61 -3.86 -9.44
CA ASP A 95 0.31 -3.60 -10.07
C ASP A 95 -0.68 -2.94 -9.11
N ALA A 96 -0.64 -3.31 -7.82
CA ALA A 96 -1.50 -2.70 -6.80
C ALA A 96 -1.21 -1.21 -6.64
N HIS A 97 0.07 -0.84 -6.51
CA HIS A 97 0.48 0.56 -6.41
C HIS A 97 0.10 1.34 -7.67
N LEU A 98 0.38 0.78 -8.86
CA LEU A 98 0.08 1.43 -10.14
C LEU A 98 -1.43 1.63 -10.34
N ARG A 99 -2.27 0.68 -9.92
CA ARG A 99 -3.73 0.82 -9.97
C ARG A 99 -4.20 1.99 -9.12
N VAL A 100 -3.72 2.11 -7.89
CA VAL A 100 -4.09 3.21 -6.99
C VAL A 100 -3.61 4.55 -7.54
N GLU A 101 -2.36 4.64 -7.99
CA GLU A 101 -1.83 5.88 -8.59
C GLU A 101 -2.67 6.29 -9.81
N LYS A 102 -3.02 5.36 -10.71
CA LYS A 102 -3.88 5.63 -11.87
C LYS A 102 -5.28 6.09 -11.47
N GLN A 103 -5.87 5.51 -10.43
CA GLN A 103 -7.17 5.93 -9.91
C GLN A 103 -7.11 7.37 -9.38
N LEU A 104 -6.06 7.71 -8.62
CA LEU A 104 -5.84 9.08 -8.13
C LEU A 104 -5.59 10.08 -9.27
N GLU A 105 -4.89 9.66 -10.32
CA GLU A 105 -4.69 10.47 -11.53
C GLU A 105 -6.00 10.75 -12.26
N SER A 106 -6.85 9.73 -12.39
CA SER A 106 -8.19 9.88 -12.98
C SER A 106 -9.05 10.84 -12.16
N TRP A 107 -9.03 10.72 -10.83
CA TRP A 107 -9.72 11.65 -9.94
C TRP A 107 -9.22 13.08 -10.08
N ARG A 108 -7.89 13.29 -10.11
CA ARG A 108 -7.31 14.62 -10.35
C ARG A 108 -7.81 15.22 -11.65
N ALA A 109 -7.79 14.45 -12.73
CA ALA A 109 -8.27 14.91 -14.04
C ALA A 109 -9.74 15.33 -13.97
N ARG A 110 -10.60 14.46 -13.44
CA ARG A 110 -12.04 14.68 -13.28
C ARG A 110 -12.36 15.88 -12.39
N LEU A 111 -11.63 16.07 -11.30
CA LEU A 111 -11.80 17.18 -10.36
C LEU A 111 -11.46 18.53 -11.01
N ILE A 112 -10.38 18.58 -11.79
CA ILE A 112 -10.00 19.78 -12.53
C ILE A 112 -11.04 20.09 -13.60
N GLU A 113 -11.55 19.08 -14.31
CA GLU A 113 -12.52 19.28 -15.40
C GLU A 113 -13.92 19.68 -14.89
N HIS A 114 -14.46 18.97 -13.89
CA HIS A 114 -15.86 19.11 -13.50
C HIS A 114 -16.09 19.79 -12.15
N GLY A 115 -15.03 20.19 -11.44
CA GLY A 115 -15.12 21.00 -10.22
C GLY A 115 -16.04 20.39 -9.16
N ASP A 116 -17.03 21.19 -8.71
CA ASP A 116 -17.95 20.83 -7.63
C ASP A 116 -18.75 19.54 -7.87
N HIS A 117 -19.07 19.21 -9.12
CA HIS A 117 -19.76 17.95 -9.43
C HIS A 117 -18.88 16.74 -9.11
N ALA A 118 -17.61 16.76 -9.54
CA ALA A 118 -16.66 15.70 -9.24
C ALA A 118 -16.31 15.63 -7.74
N ILE A 119 -16.29 16.77 -7.04
CA ILE A 119 -16.10 16.81 -5.59
C ILE A 119 -17.21 16.06 -4.88
N ASN A 120 -18.47 16.28 -5.26
CA ASN A 120 -19.59 15.56 -4.64
C ASN A 120 -19.52 14.05 -4.90
N GLN A 121 -19.10 13.63 -6.10
CA GLN A 121 -18.89 12.22 -6.42
C GLN A 121 -17.78 11.60 -5.57
N LEU A 122 -16.64 12.28 -5.45
CA LEU A 122 -15.53 11.83 -4.59
C LEU A 122 -15.97 11.71 -3.12
N LEU A 123 -16.72 12.69 -2.60
CA LEU A 123 -17.16 12.69 -1.21
C LEU A 123 -18.27 11.65 -0.92
N ASN A 124 -18.94 11.13 -1.94
CA ASN A 124 -19.82 9.98 -1.76
C ASN A 124 -19.02 8.69 -1.55
N GLU A 125 -17.88 8.55 -2.24
CA GLU A 125 -16.97 7.41 -2.09
C GLU A 125 -16.10 7.52 -0.83
N TYR A 126 -15.72 8.74 -0.47
CA TYR A 126 -14.87 9.05 0.69
C TYR A 126 -15.52 10.12 1.59
N PRO A 127 -16.54 9.75 2.39
CA PRO A 127 -17.32 10.71 3.20
C PRO A 127 -16.50 11.49 4.23
N ASN A 128 -15.39 10.90 4.69
CA ASN A 128 -14.53 11.47 5.72
C ASN A 128 -13.48 12.45 5.17
N ALA A 129 -13.40 12.63 3.85
CA ALA A 129 -12.41 13.53 3.25
C ALA A 129 -12.77 15.02 3.51
N GLU A 130 -11.75 15.86 3.75
CA GLU A 130 -11.96 17.26 4.15
C GLU A 130 -12.45 18.12 2.97
N ARG A 131 -13.77 18.34 2.94
CA ARG A 131 -14.49 19.00 1.83
C ARG A 131 -13.97 20.41 1.53
N GLN A 132 -13.65 21.21 2.55
CA GLN A 132 -13.29 22.62 2.36
C GLN A 132 -11.92 22.77 1.70
N THR A 133 -10.93 22.02 2.17
CA THR A 133 -9.57 21.97 1.61
C THR A 133 -9.62 21.40 0.19
N LEU A 134 -10.38 20.32 -0.04
CA LEU A 134 -10.55 19.76 -1.38
C LEU A 134 -11.10 20.81 -2.36
N ARG A 135 -12.20 21.51 -1.99
CA ARG A 135 -12.76 22.59 -2.81
C ARG A 135 -11.74 23.69 -3.09
N GLN A 136 -10.95 24.08 -2.10
CA GLN A 136 -9.93 25.12 -2.30
C GLN A 136 -8.84 24.67 -3.28
N LEU A 137 -8.35 23.44 -3.14
CA LEU A 137 -7.33 22.87 -4.03
C LEU A 137 -7.84 22.73 -5.46
N VAL A 138 -9.07 22.26 -5.64
CA VAL A 138 -9.70 22.12 -6.96
C VAL A 138 -9.85 23.48 -7.65
N ARG A 139 -10.38 24.50 -6.96
CA ARG A 139 -10.50 25.85 -7.53
C ARG A 139 -9.16 26.44 -7.94
N ASN A 140 -8.12 26.21 -7.13
CA ASN A 140 -6.76 26.67 -7.47
C ASN A 140 -6.22 25.95 -8.72
N ALA A 141 -6.41 24.63 -8.80
CA ALA A 141 -6.00 23.84 -9.96
C ALA A 141 -6.77 24.22 -11.24
N GLN A 142 -8.06 24.51 -11.15
CA GLN A 142 -8.87 25.01 -12.27
C GLN A 142 -8.40 26.38 -12.77
N ARG A 143 -8.10 27.31 -11.86
CA ARG A 143 -7.56 28.63 -12.24
C ARG A 143 -6.19 28.51 -12.89
N ALA A 144 -5.34 27.60 -12.43
CA ALA A 144 -4.04 27.34 -13.05
C ALA A 144 -4.21 26.69 -14.44
N ALA A 145 -5.15 25.75 -14.58
CA ALA A 145 -5.49 25.10 -15.83
C ALA A 145 -5.93 26.09 -16.92
N GLN A 146 -6.72 27.10 -16.56
CA GLN A 146 -7.19 28.13 -17.50
C GLN A 146 -6.08 29.08 -18.00
N LYS A 147 -4.96 29.17 -17.26
CA LYS A 147 -3.85 30.09 -17.56
C LYS A 147 -2.71 29.43 -18.32
N THR A 148 -2.79 28.13 -18.59
CA THR A 148 -1.71 27.38 -19.25
C THR A 148 -2.18 26.84 -20.60
N GLU A 149 -1.32 26.93 -21.60
CA GLU A 149 -1.51 26.28 -22.90
C GLU A 149 -0.97 24.83 -22.90
N ALA A 150 -0.22 24.47 -21.86
CA ALA A 150 0.30 23.12 -21.66
C ALA A 150 -0.72 22.21 -20.95
N ASN A 151 -0.37 20.94 -20.73
CA ASN A 151 -1.26 19.99 -20.05
C ASN A 151 -1.64 20.49 -18.62
N PRO A 152 -2.94 20.78 -18.35
CA PRO A 152 -3.43 21.25 -17.07
C PRO A 152 -3.03 20.42 -15.85
N GLN A 153 -2.84 19.11 -16.05
CA GLN A 153 -2.49 18.15 -15.00
C GLN A 153 -1.06 18.32 -14.48
N THR A 154 -0.20 19.04 -15.21
CA THR A 154 1.23 19.20 -14.87
C THR A 154 1.53 20.46 -14.05
N THR A 155 0.52 21.32 -13.84
CA THR A 155 0.63 22.54 -13.04
C THR A 155 1.00 22.24 -11.58
N SER A 156 1.62 23.22 -10.91
CA SER A 156 1.99 23.10 -9.49
C SER A 156 0.77 22.81 -8.61
N GLU A 157 -0.35 23.46 -8.92
CA GLU A 157 -1.64 23.33 -8.24
C GLU A 157 -2.24 21.94 -8.46
N ALA A 158 -2.19 21.40 -9.69
CA ALA A 158 -2.61 20.02 -9.96
C ALA A 158 -1.74 19.00 -9.22
N LYS A 159 -0.43 19.23 -9.12
CA LYS A 159 0.48 18.38 -8.32
C LYS A 159 0.17 18.45 -6.82
N LYS A 160 -0.17 19.63 -6.29
CA LYS A 160 -0.61 19.80 -4.89
C LYS A 160 -1.94 19.07 -4.63
N LEU A 161 -2.89 19.17 -5.56
CA LEU A 161 -4.15 18.40 -5.48
C LEU A 161 -3.86 16.90 -5.48
N PHE A 162 -3.00 16.40 -6.38
CA PHE A 162 -2.60 15.00 -6.42
C PHE A 162 -2.00 14.52 -5.09
N LYS A 163 -1.06 15.30 -4.54
CA LYS A 163 -0.44 15.00 -3.26
C LYS A 163 -1.49 14.88 -2.14
N TRP A 164 -2.43 15.82 -2.09
CA TRP A 164 -3.51 15.78 -1.10
C TRP A 164 -4.40 14.55 -1.27
N LEU A 165 -4.80 14.21 -2.51
CA LEU A 165 -5.59 13.00 -2.80
C LEU A 165 -4.86 11.75 -2.30
N ARG A 166 -3.56 11.64 -2.58
CA ARG A 166 -2.73 10.50 -2.14
C ARG A 166 -2.59 10.38 -0.63
N GLU A 167 -2.66 11.48 0.10
CA GLU A 167 -2.53 11.51 1.57
C GLU A 167 -3.86 11.28 2.29
N ASN A 168 -5.00 11.58 1.65
CA ASN A 168 -6.31 11.59 2.30
C ASN A 168 -7.29 10.52 1.78
N LEU A 169 -6.99 9.84 0.67
CA LEU A 169 -7.84 8.81 0.06
C LEU A 169 -7.25 7.40 0.15
N ARG A 170 -6.41 7.15 1.16
CA ARG A 170 -5.82 5.84 1.46
C ARG A 170 -6.66 5.09 2.49
#